data_AF-A0A350YIL4-F1
#
_entry.id   AF-A0A350YIL4-F1
#
_cell.length_a   1.000
_cell.length_b   1.000
_cell.length_c   1.000
_cell.angle_alpha   90.00
_cell.angle_beta   90.00
_cell.angle_gamma   90.00
#
_symmetry.space_group_name_H-M   'P 1'
#
loop_
_entity.id
_entity.type
_entity.pdbx_description
1 polymer ?
#
loop_
_entity_poly.entity_id
_entity_poly.type
_entity_poly.pdbx_seq_one_letter_code
_entity_poly.pdbx_strand_id
1 'polypeptide(L)'
;MSARKPKKPTSFDVINVIKDLIKTHGVKALMVDGRVQLYSGPLDFITNALDVIDNHDRAFDRADGTPALVDDCIVGQKLGNYEHGQDIYEYFKRIYGNTPEAFKNADKVMRFASREFAKACSGNIETHVCGAGIDKVFFEVELPELVRNSQVEAINDIPMQRIKDIYLTQGAYIAYREICKGELRLAQARAEKTYTTVAEKEAAKKDHKDRLKFFNIGNLHNYAMLLFRRDETIQRHGPHLPQTVRAKPLRINNAALGYQASSVQYG
;
A
#
# COMPACT_ATOMS: atom_id res chain seq x y z
N MET A 1 14.40 49.36 -1.22
CA MET A 1 14.56 47.94 -0.80
C MET A 1 13.21 47.25 -0.99
N SER A 2 13.08 46.39 -2.00
CA SER A 2 11.86 45.59 -2.18
C SER A 2 11.82 44.51 -1.11
N ALA A 3 10.81 44.51 -0.25
CA ALA A 3 10.60 43.44 0.71
C ALA A 3 10.47 42.12 -0.05
N ARG A 4 11.38 41.16 0.22
CA ARG A 4 11.27 39.81 -0.34
C ARG A 4 9.89 39.28 0.00
N LYS A 5 9.12 38.90 -1.03
CA LYS A 5 7.82 38.24 -0.82
C LYS A 5 8.04 37.04 0.10
N PRO A 6 7.14 36.81 1.08
CA PRO A 6 7.25 35.68 1.98
C PRO A 6 7.28 34.38 1.16
N LYS A 7 8.21 33.48 1.53
CA LYS A 7 8.37 32.19 0.85
C LYS A 7 7.12 31.36 1.08
N LYS A 8 6.55 30.81 -0.01
CA LYS A 8 5.38 29.92 0.09
C LYS A 8 5.74 28.67 0.92
N PRO A 9 4.87 28.24 1.84
CA PRO A 9 5.06 26.98 2.58
C PRO A 9 5.13 25.79 1.63
N THR A 10 6.03 24.87 1.91
CA THR A 10 6.29 23.67 1.12
C THR A 10 5.93 22.41 1.90
N SER A 11 5.93 21.26 1.22
CA SER A 11 5.85 19.94 1.86
C SER A 11 6.87 19.74 2.99
N PHE A 12 8.06 20.33 2.90
CA PHE A 12 9.07 20.23 3.96
C PHE A 12 8.61 20.86 5.28
N ASP A 13 7.92 21.99 5.20
CA ASP A 13 7.45 22.72 6.38
C ASP A 13 6.37 21.91 7.11
N VAL A 14 5.43 21.32 6.38
CA VAL A 14 4.39 20.43 6.95
C VAL A 14 5.00 19.13 7.48
N ILE A 15 5.98 18.55 6.80
CA ILE A 15 6.67 17.34 7.28
C ILE A 15 7.35 17.59 8.63
N ASN A 16 7.91 18.78 8.86
CA ASN A 16 8.49 19.09 10.17
C ASN A 16 7.43 19.16 11.27
N VAL A 17 6.22 19.67 10.97
CA VAL A 17 5.08 19.62 11.91
C VAL A 17 4.72 18.17 12.24
N ILE A 18 4.67 17.27 11.25
CA ILE A 18 4.41 15.85 11.49
C ILE A 18 5.52 15.23 12.36
N LYS A 19 6.79 15.53 12.06
CA LYS A 19 7.92 15.04 12.87
C LYS A 19 7.83 15.50 14.31
N ASP A 20 7.43 16.74 14.55
CA ASP A 20 7.25 17.28 15.90
C ASP A 20 6.10 16.58 16.64
N LEU A 21 5.00 16.25 15.94
CA LEU A 21 3.92 15.46 16.50
C LEU A 21 4.38 14.05 16.88
N ILE A 22 5.10 13.37 16.00
CA ILE A 22 5.68 12.04 16.27
C ILE A 22 6.66 12.12 17.44
N LYS A 23 7.50 13.16 17.50
CA LYS A 23 8.42 13.38 18.63
C LYS A 23 7.68 13.59 19.95
N THR A 24 6.55 14.28 19.91
CA THR A 24 5.76 14.62 21.11
C THR A 24 4.97 13.43 21.63
N HIS A 25 4.31 12.68 20.74
CA HIS A 25 3.40 11.60 21.12
C HIS A 25 4.01 10.20 20.98
N GLY A 26 5.21 10.08 20.40
CA GLY A 26 5.84 8.81 20.11
C GLY A 26 5.03 7.96 19.13
N VAL A 27 5.06 6.64 19.31
CA VAL A 27 4.31 5.68 18.47
C VAL A 27 2.80 5.97 18.52
N LYS A 28 2.27 6.51 19.63
CA LYS A 28 0.84 6.87 19.78
C LYS A 28 0.37 7.90 18.75
N ALA A 29 1.27 8.66 18.13
CA ALA A 29 0.92 9.56 17.03
C ALA A 29 0.33 8.82 15.82
N LEU A 30 0.67 7.53 15.69
CA LEU A 30 0.44 6.67 14.54
C LEU A 30 -0.29 5.37 14.92
N MET A 31 -0.51 5.13 16.21
CA MET A 31 -1.28 3.97 16.68
C MET A 31 -2.75 4.16 16.36
N VAL A 32 -3.38 3.06 15.98
CA VAL A 32 -4.81 2.95 15.77
C VAL A 32 -5.29 1.67 16.45
N ASP A 33 -6.46 1.73 17.07
CA ASP A 33 -7.06 0.57 17.73
C ASP A 33 -7.80 -0.26 16.68
N GLY A 34 -7.54 -1.57 16.65
CA GLY A 34 -8.18 -2.50 15.72
C GLY A 34 -7.26 -3.01 14.62
N ARG A 35 -7.87 -3.50 13.54
CA ARG A 35 -7.15 -4.16 12.45
C ARG A 35 -6.70 -3.11 11.44
N VAL A 36 -5.38 -2.92 11.33
CA VAL A 36 -4.81 -1.93 10.42
C VAL A 36 -5.16 -2.29 8.99
N GLN A 37 -5.79 -1.36 8.28
CA GLN A 37 -6.10 -1.49 6.86
C GLN A 37 -5.30 -0.49 6.05
N LEU A 38 -4.44 -1.02 5.18
CA LEU A 38 -3.73 -0.22 4.20
C LEU A 38 -4.38 -0.41 2.84
N TYR A 39 -4.83 0.67 2.23
CA TYR A 39 -5.36 0.62 0.88
C TYR A 39 -4.63 1.62 -0.01
N SER A 40 -4.69 1.33 -1.29
CA SER A 40 -4.11 2.15 -2.31
C SER A 40 -5.11 2.27 -3.44
N GLY A 41 -5.37 3.49 -3.91
CA GLY A 41 -6.32 3.73 -5.00
C GLY A 41 -6.00 2.82 -6.21
N PRO A 42 -7.03 2.23 -6.86
CA PRO A 42 -6.83 1.38 -8.02
C PRO A 42 -6.22 2.18 -9.18
N LEU A 43 -5.77 1.47 -10.22
CA LEU A 43 -5.39 2.12 -11.48
C LEU A 43 -6.65 2.68 -12.15
N ASP A 44 -6.75 4.00 -12.31
CA ASP A 44 -7.92 4.67 -12.92
C ASP A 44 -8.36 4.02 -14.24
N PHE A 45 -7.39 3.63 -15.09
CA PHE A 45 -7.71 2.98 -16.36
C PHE A 45 -8.29 1.57 -16.20
N ILE A 46 -7.96 0.85 -15.13
CA ILE A 46 -8.52 -0.48 -14.86
C ILE A 46 -9.87 -0.36 -14.16
N THR A 47 -10.00 0.58 -13.22
CA THR A 47 -11.30 0.94 -12.63
C THR A 47 -12.31 1.28 -13.73
N ASN A 48 -11.90 2.10 -14.70
CA ASN A 48 -12.73 2.50 -15.83
C ASN A 48 -12.96 1.38 -16.86
N ALA A 49 -11.98 0.49 -17.07
CA ALA A 49 -12.09 -0.59 -18.05
C ALA A 49 -12.83 -1.83 -17.55
N LEU A 50 -12.82 -2.07 -16.23
CA LEU A 50 -13.39 -3.28 -15.62
C LEU A 50 -14.62 -3.00 -14.75
N ASP A 51 -15.03 -1.74 -14.59
CA ASP A 51 -16.16 -1.32 -13.75
C ASP A 51 -16.08 -1.94 -12.34
N VAL A 52 -14.88 -1.86 -11.75
CA VAL A 52 -14.60 -2.42 -10.42
C VAL A 52 -14.78 -1.37 -9.33
N ILE A 53 -15.24 -1.80 -8.16
CA ILE A 53 -15.40 -0.96 -6.96
C ILE A 53 -14.05 -0.33 -6.58
N ASP A 54 -14.02 0.90 -6.04
CA ASP A 54 -12.77 1.47 -5.53
C ASP A 54 -12.20 0.60 -4.40
N ASN A 55 -10.87 0.57 -4.27
CA ASN A 55 -10.22 -0.12 -3.15
C ASN A 55 -10.59 0.48 -1.79
N HIS A 56 -10.94 1.77 -1.74
CA HIS A 56 -11.45 2.42 -0.53
C HIS A 56 -12.78 1.81 -0.09
N ASP A 57 -13.81 1.90 -0.93
CA ASP A 57 -15.15 1.36 -0.62
C ASP A 57 -15.08 -0.15 -0.33
N ARG A 58 -14.26 -0.88 -1.11
CA ARG A 58 -14.04 -2.30 -0.91
C ARG A 58 -13.37 -2.65 0.42
N ALA A 59 -12.54 -1.76 0.97
CA ALA A 59 -11.94 -1.94 2.29
C ALA A 59 -13.03 -1.91 3.37
N PHE A 60 -13.91 -0.91 3.33
CA PHE A 60 -15.02 -0.77 4.26
C PHE A 60 -16.04 -1.92 4.15
N ASP A 61 -16.41 -2.30 2.92
CA ASP A 61 -17.38 -3.37 2.68
C ASP A 61 -16.90 -4.76 3.14
N ARG A 62 -15.58 -4.98 3.17
CA ARG A 62 -14.97 -6.31 3.35
C ARG A 62 -14.05 -6.42 4.56
N ALA A 63 -13.93 -5.35 5.33
CA ALA A 63 -13.30 -5.34 6.62
C ALA A 63 -13.97 -6.33 7.56
N ASP A 64 -13.17 -7.01 8.39
CA ASP A 64 -13.69 -7.74 9.54
C ASP A 64 -13.61 -6.81 10.76
N GLY A 65 -14.68 -6.06 10.99
CA GLY A 65 -14.77 -5.02 12.02
C GLY A 65 -14.47 -3.62 11.50
N THR A 66 -14.28 -2.66 12.42
CA THR A 66 -13.96 -1.27 12.06
C THR A 66 -12.51 -1.21 11.56
N PRO A 67 -12.27 -0.75 10.32
CA PRO A 67 -10.93 -0.61 9.80
C PRO A 67 -10.17 0.47 10.58
N ALA A 68 -8.90 0.22 10.85
CA ALA A 68 -8.03 1.19 11.50
C ALA A 68 -7.08 1.78 10.44
N LEU A 69 -7.27 3.06 10.11
CA LEU A 69 -6.66 3.73 8.96
C LEU A 69 -5.61 4.76 9.38
N VAL A 70 -4.74 5.15 8.45
CA VAL A 70 -3.83 6.28 8.70
C VAL A 70 -4.60 7.55 9.08
N ASP A 71 -5.79 7.75 8.53
CA ASP A 71 -6.66 8.90 8.80
C ASP A 71 -7.19 8.91 10.25
N ASP A 72 -7.24 7.75 10.90
CA ASP A 72 -7.74 7.61 12.28
C ASP A 72 -6.69 7.97 13.33
N CYS A 73 -5.40 7.96 12.96
CA CYS A 73 -4.33 8.31 13.90
C CYS A 73 -4.22 9.83 14.08
N ILE A 74 -3.51 10.27 15.14
CA ILE A 74 -3.33 11.70 15.45
C ILE A 74 -2.73 12.46 14.25
N VAL A 75 -1.76 11.85 13.55
CA VAL A 75 -1.16 12.45 12.36
C VAL A 75 -2.17 12.56 11.22
N GLY A 76 -2.97 11.51 10.97
CA GLY A 76 -4.02 11.50 9.94
C GLY A 76 -5.08 12.56 10.20
N GLN A 77 -5.61 12.60 11.42
CA GLN A 77 -6.58 13.62 11.85
C GLN A 77 -6.00 15.03 11.71
N LYS A 78 -4.72 15.23 12.03
CA LYS A 78 -4.06 16.52 11.82
C LYS A 78 -3.96 16.87 10.33
N LEU A 79 -3.76 15.91 9.42
CA LEU A 79 -3.66 16.18 8.00
C LEU A 79 -5.03 16.35 7.32
N GLY A 80 -6.05 15.64 7.80
CA GLY A 80 -7.45 15.84 7.39
C GLY A 80 -8.04 17.16 7.89
N ASN A 81 -7.49 17.72 8.97
CA ASN A 81 -7.87 19.01 9.54
C ASN A 81 -6.63 19.89 9.80
N TYR A 82 -5.89 20.20 8.74
CA TYR A 82 -4.57 20.82 8.88
C TYR A 82 -4.65 22.29 9.29
N GLU A 83 -5.20 23.12 8.42
CA GLU A 83 -5.32 24.56 8.65
C GLU A 83 -6.74 25.03 8.34
N HIS A 84 -7.39 25.65 9.32
CA HIS A 84 -8.77 26.16 9.21
C HIS A 84 -9.82 25.12 8.75
N GLY A 85 -9.72 23.86 9.19
CA GLY A 85 -10.69 22.84 8.76
C GLY A 85 -10.39 22.22 7.40
N GLN A 86 -9.29 22.60 6.74
CA GLN A 86 -8.96 22.11 5.40
C GLN A 86 -8.04 20.89 5.47
N ASP A 87 -8.31 19.91 4.62
CA ASP A 87 -7.37 18.81 4.38
C ASP A 87 -6.08 19.32 3.70
N ILE A 88 -5.05 18.48 3.71
CA ILE A 88 -3.74 18.84 3.19
C ILE A 88 -3.73 19.17 1.68
N TYR A 89 -4.61 18.57 0.89
CA TYR A 89 -4.72 18.85 -0.54
C TYR A 89 -5.35 20.22 -0.76
N GLU A 90 -6.44 20.53 -0.05
CA GLU A 90 -7.08 21.85 -0.10
C GLU A 90 -6.18 22.96 0.43
N TYR A 91 -5.42 22.70 1.48
CA TYR A 91 -4.39 23.62 1.99
C TYR A 91 -3.37 23.99 0.91
N PHE A 92 -2.79 23.00 0.21
CA PHE A 92 -1.82 23.29 -0.84
C PHE A 92 -2.46 23.90 -2.09
N LYS A 93 -3.69 23.53 -2.45
CA LYS A 93 -4.44 24.19 -3.52
C LYS A 93 -4.67 25.67 -3.23
N ARG A 94 -4.90 26.04 -1.97
CA ARG A 94 -5.04 27.46 -1.58
C ARG A 94 -3.74 28.25 -1.75
N ILE A 95 -2.58 27.65 -1.46
CA ILE A 95 -1.27 28.32 -1.55
C ILE A 95 -0.76 28.43 -2.99
N TYR A 96 -0.96 27.37 -3.77
CA TYR A 96 -0.38 27.20 -5.10
C TYR A 96 -1.40 27.30 -6.24
N GLY A 97 -2.69 27.46 -5.94
CA GLY A 97 -3.78 27.27 -6.89
C GLY A 97 -4.02 25.78 -7.17
N ASN A 98 -5.01 25.48 -8.02
CA ASN A 98 -5.27 24.11 -8.50
C ASN A 98 -4.23 23.69 -9.56
N THR A 99 -2.97 23.59 -9.13
CA THR A 99 -1.80 23.34 -10.00
C THR A 99 -1.15 21.99 -9.67
N PRO A 100 -0.40 21.38 -10.60
CA PRO A 100 0.36 20.16 -10.34
C PRO A 100 1.32 20.27 -9.14
N GLU A 101 1.80 21.47 -8.85
CA GLU A 101 2.68 21.72 -7.70
C GLU A 101 1.96 21.58 -6.35
N ALA A 102 0.66 21.96 -6.27
CA ALA A 102 -0.15 21.74 -5.09
C ALA A 102 -0.26 20.25 -4.76
N PHE A 103 -0.66 19.45 -5.76
CA PHE A 103 -0.79 18.00 -5.62
C PHE A 103 0.54 17.33 -5.28
N LYS A 104 1.65 17.76 -5.91
CA LYS A 104 2.98 17.22 -5.61
C LYS A 104 3.43 17.49 -4.17
N ASN A 105 3.06 18.63 -3.59
CA ASN A 105 3.38 18.91 -2.19
C ASN A 105 2.50 18.09 -1.24
N ALA A 106 1.19 18.02 -1.48
CA ALA A 106 0.28 17.19 -0.69
C ALA A 106 0.69 15.71 -0.71
N ASP A 107 0.97 15.16 -1.90
CA ASP A 107 1.41 13.77 -2.09
C ASP A 107 2.70 13.45 -1.32
N LYS A 108 3.68 14.36 -1.30
CA LYS A 108 4.91 14.19 -0.50
C LYS A 108 4.62 14.10 1.00
N VAL A 109 3.68 14.90 1.50
CA VAL A 109 3.29 14.91 2.91
C VAL A 109 2.57 13.60 3.26
N MET A 110 1.59 13.18 2.44
CA MET A 110 0.86 11.93 2.66
C MET A 110 1.77 10.70 2.57
N ARG A 111 2.70 10.67 1.61
CA ARG A 111 3.73 9.62 1.52
C ARG A 111 4.63 9.60 2.75
N PHE A 112 4.97 10.75 3.34
CA PHE A 112 5.73 10.77 4.59
C PHE A 112 4.90 10.18 5.74
N ALA A 113 3.64 10.60 5.88
CA ALA A 113 2.75 10.07 6.92
C ALA A 113 2.54 8.55 6.80
N SER A 114 2.20 8.05 5.61
CA SER A 114 2.06 6.61 5.34
C SER A 114 3.34 5.82 5.64
N ARG A 115 4.52 6.38 5.35
CA ARG A 115 5.80 5.74 5.69
C ARG A 115 5.94 5.55 7.19
N GLU A 116 5.72 6.60 7.97
CA GLU A 116 5.86 6.53 9.42
C GLU A 116 4.77 5.64 10.02
N PHE A 117 3.55 5.67 9.47
CA PHE A 117 2.47 4.76 9.84
C PHE A 117 2.88 3.29 9.66
N ALA A 118 3.39 2.92 8.48
CA ALA A 118 3.86 1.56 8.20
C ALA A 118 4.98 1.07 9.14
N LYS A 119 5.85 1.99 9.60
CA LYS A 119 6.87 1.68 10.62
C LYS A 119 6.28 1.45 12.01
N ALA A 120 5.17 2.09 12.32
CA ALA A 120 4.49 1.98 13.62
C ALA A 120 3.56 0.77 13.70
N CYS A 121 3.16 0.19 12.56
CA CYS A 121 2.31 -1.00 12.52
C CYS A 121 2.92 -2.19 13.27
N SER A 122 2.06 -3.04 13.82
CA SER A 122 2.43 -4.28 14.51
C SER A 122 1.32 -5.34 14.36
N GLY A 123 1.66 -6.60 14.65
CA GLY A 123 0.71 -7.72 14.60
C GLY A 123 0.28 -8.09 13.17
N ASN A 124 -0.99 -8.46 13.02
CA ASN A 124 -1.56 -8.88 11.73
C ASN A 124 -2.21 -7.70 11.01
N ILE A 125 -1.72 -7.40 9.81
CA ILE A 125 -2.20 -6.29 8.98
C ILE A 125 -3.08 -6.82 7.87
N GLU A 126 -4.10 -6.05 7.51
CA GLU A 126 -4.90 -6.28 6.32
C GLU A 126 -4.69 -5.18 5.30
N THR A 127 -4.78 -5.53 4.04
CA THR A 127 -4.58 -4.58 2.96
C THR A 127 -5.65 -4.74 1.90
N HIS A 128 -6.11 -3.62 1.34
CA HIS A 128 -7.00 -3.58 0.19
C HIS A 128 -6.29 -2.86 -0.96
N VAL A 129 -5.36 -3.57 -1.58
CA VAL A 129 -4.41 -3.04 -2.57
C VAL A 129 -4.49 -3.79 -3.90
N CYS A 130 -5.25 -4.89 -3.98
CA CYS A 130 -5.38 -5.65 -5.21
C CYS A 130 -5.87 -4.78 -6.38
N GLY A 131 -4.99 -4.60 -7.36
CA GLY A 131 -5.25 -3.77 -8.55
C GLY A 131 -4.75 -2.33 -8.44
N ALA A 132 -4.13 -1.95 -7.33
CA ALA A 132 -3.42 -0.69 -7.24
C ALA A 132 -2.15 -0.68 -8.10
N GLY A 133 -1.81 0.50 -8.60
CA GLY A 133 -0.61 0.75 -9.39
C GLY A 133 0.65 0.63 -8.54
N ILE A 134 1.75 0.27 -9.19
CA ILE A 134 3.07 0.21 -8.54
C ILE A 134 3.58 1.60 -8.13
N ASP A 135 3.06 2.67 -8.72
CA ASP A 135 3.40 4.08 -8.42
C ASP A 135 2.63 4.63 -7.22
N LYS A 136 1.69 3.84 -6.70
CA LYS A 136 0.87 4.24 -5.57
C LYS A 136 1.60 4.00 -4.24
N VAL A 137 1.07 4.65 -3.19
CA VAL A 137 1.71 4.78 -1.87
C VAL A 137 2.04 3.42 -1.25
N PHE A 138 1.12 2.44 -1.33
CA PHE A 138 1.38 1.13 -0.74
C PHE A 138 2.65 0.48 -1.30
N PHE A 139 2.79 0.43 -2.63
CA PHE A 139 3.94 -0.24 -3.25
C PHE A 139 5.26 0.52 -3.03
N GLU A 140 5.26 1.85 -3.23
CA GLU A 140 6.49 2.64 -3.19
C GLU A 140 6.96 2.99 -1.78
N VAL A 141 6.03 3.03 -0.83
CA VAL A 141 6.29 3.62 0.49
C VAL A 141 6.01 2.63 1.60
N GLU A 142 4.81 2.06 1.66
CA GLU A 142 4.40 1.27 2.84
C GLU A 142 5.03 -0.13 2.81
N LEU A 143 4.95 -0.84 1.68
CA LEU A 143 5.49 -2.20 1.53
C LEU A 143 6.97 -2.33 1.92
N PRO A 144 7.88 -1.44 1.47
CA PRO A 144 9.28 -1.50 1.90
C PRO A 144 9.47 -1.32 3.41
N GLU A 145 8.67 -0.47 4.06
CA GLU A 145 8.76 -0.27 5.51
C GLU A 145 8.16 -1.47 6.26
N LEU A 146 7.04 -2.02 5.81
CA LEU A 146 6.43 -3.22 6.40
C LEU A 146 7.38 -4.43 6.35
N VAL A 147 8.08 -4.61 5.23
CA VAL A 147 9.09 -5.69 5.07
C VAL A 147 10.25 -5.52 6.05
N ARG A 148 10.64 -4.28 6.37
CA ARG A 148 11.70 -3.98 7.35
C ARG A 148 11.21 -4.04 8.79
N ASN A 149 9.90 -3.87 9.01
CA ASN A 149 9.30 -3.88 10.32
C ASN A 149 9.32 -5.30 10.92
N SER A 150 9.85 -5.44 12.13
CA SER A 150 9.91 -6.71 12.87
C SER A 150 8.68 -6.97 13.73
N GLN A 151 7.87 -5.93 13.97
CA GLN A 151 6.67 -6.03 14.81
C GLN A 151 5.46 -6.56 14.04
N VAL A 152 5.53 -6.61 12.71
CA VAL A 152 4.45 -7.14 11.86
C VAL A 152 4.61 -8.65 11.70
N GLU A 153 3.58 -9.39 12.08
CA GLU A 153 3.54 -10.86 12.08
C GLU A 153 3.07 -11.42 10.73
N ALA A 154 2.04 -10.81 10.14
CA ALA A 154 1.48 -11.21 8.86
C ALA A 154 0.83 -10.03 8.10
N ILE A 155 0.72 -10.17 6.78
CA ILE A 155 -0.14 -9.32 5.94
C ILE A 155 -1.13 -10.23 5.21
N ASN A 156 -2.43 -9.95 5.33
CA ASN A 156 -3.51 -10.76 4.76
C ASN A 156 -3.36 -12.26 5.07
N ASP A 157 -3.07 -12.57 6.33
CA ASP A 157 -2.78 -13.92 6.85
C ASP A 157 -1.58 -14.64 6.20
N ILE A 158 -0.75 -13.90 5.45
CA ILE A 158 0.53 -14.41 4.93
C ILE A 158 1.62 -14.07 5.94
N PRO A 159 2.33 -15.07 6.51
CA PRO A 159 3.41 -14.81 7.46
C PRO A 159 4.45 -13.85 6.88
N MET A 160 4.86 -12.86 7.67
CA MET A 160 5.76 -11.82 7.20
C MET A 160 7.08 -12.38 6.67
N GLN A 161 7.60 -13.45 7.28
CA GLN A 161 8.83 -14.10 6.80
C GLN A 161 8.73 -14.52 5.33
N ARG A 162 7.60 -15.11 4.92
CA ARG A 162 7.38 -15.49 3.52
C ARG A 162 7.37 -14.28 2.60
N ILE A 163 6.77 -13.17 3.03
CA ILE A 163 6.75 -11.92 2.26
C ILE A 163 8.18 -11.37 2.11
N LYS A 164 8.95 -11.34 3.21
CA LYS A 164 10.36 -10.91 3.20
C LYS A 164 11.19 -11.76 2.25
N ASP A 165 11.04 -13.10 2.31
CA ASP A 165 11.76 -14.02 1.43
C ASP A 165 11.45 -13.76 -0.04
N ILE A 166 10.17 -13.63 -0.41
CA ILE A 166 9.77 -13.30 -1.79
C ILE A 166 10.30 -11.92 -2.19
N TYR A 167 10.20 -10.92 -1.32
CA TYR A 167 10.66 -9.56 -1.60
C TYR A 167 12.16 -9.53 -1.90
N LEU A 168 12.96 -10.23 -1.11
CA LEU A 168 14.42 -10.27 -1.24
C LEU A 168 14.90 -11.15 -2.39
N THR A 169 14.24 -12.28 -2.66
CA THR A 169 14.70 -13.27 -3.65
C THR A 169 14.08 -13.09 -5.04
N GLN A 170 12.83 -12.63 -5.12
CA GLN A 170 12.06 -12.54 -6.36
C GLN A 170 11.67 -11.10 -6.71
N GLY A 171 11.79 -10.17 -5.76
CA GLY A 171 11.58 -8.73 -5.95
C GLY A 171 10.24 -8.21 -5.44
N ALA A 172 10.19 -6.89 -5.23
CA ALA A 172 9.06 -6.18 -4.63
C ALA A 172 7.71 -6.42 -5.34
N TYR A 173 7.72 -6.51 -6.68
CA TYR A 173 6.50 -6.74 -7.45
C TYR A 173 5.89 -8.13 -7.21
N ILE A 174 6.72 -9.16 -7.06
CA ILE A 174 6.22 -10.51 -6.80
C ILE A 174 5.66 -10.59 -5.38
N ALA A 175 6.33 -9.96 -4.40
CA ALA A 175 5.82 -9.85 -3.03
C ALA A 175 4.47 -9.11 -2.98
N TYR A 176 4.35 -7.98 -3.68
CA TYR A 176 3.11 -7.22 -3.82
C TYR A 176 1.97 -8.07 -4.43
N ARG A 177 2.25 -8.84 -5.49
CA ARG A 177 1.26 -9.74 -6.09
C ARG A 177 0.81 -10.83 -5.12
N GLU A 178 1.72 -11.35 -4.31
CA GLU A 178 1.40 -12.36 -3.30
C GLU A 178 0.49 -11.77 -2.22
N ILE A 179 0.75 -10.54 -1.75
CA ILE A 179 -0.12 -9.79 -0.85
C ILE A 179 -1.52 -9.60 -1.44
N CYS A 180 -1.61 -9.18 -2.70
CA CYS A 180 -2.88 -9.01 -3.41
C CYS A 180 -3.67 -10.32 -3.51
N LYS A 181 -3.00 -11.47 -3.71
CA LYS A 181 -3.65 -12.78 -3.70
C LYS A 181 -4.15 -13.16 -2.31
N GLY A 182 -3.38 -12.86 -1.26
CA GLY A 182 -3.79 -13.04 0.13
C GLY A 182 -5.08 -12.29 0.44
N GLU A 183 -5.12 -11.01 0.07
CA GLU A 183 -6.32 -10.16 0.20
C GLU A 183 -7.54 -10.78 -0.49
N LEU A 184 -7.40 -11.24 -1.73
CA LEU A 184 -8.53 -11.84 -2.46
C LEU A 184 -9.02 -13.14 -1.82
N ARG A 185 -8.12 -13.95 -1.25
CA ARG A 185 -8.49 -15.16 -0.50
C ARG A 185 -9.26 -14.80 0.77
N LEU A 186 -8.79 -13.81 1.52
CA LEU A 186 -9.49 -13.33 2.73
C LEU A 186 -10.87 -12.79 2.41
N ALA A 187 -10.96 -11.92 1.40
CA ALA A 187 -12.23 -11.36 0.96
C ALA A 187 -13.22 -12.45 0.53
N GLN A 188 -12.76 -13.50 -0.15
CA GLN A 188 -13.60 -14.62 -0.55
C GLN A 188 -14.05 -15.45 0.66
N ALA A 189 -13.12 -15.82 1.55
CA ALA A 189 -13.43 -16.59 2.75
C ALA A 189 -14.46 -15.85 3.64
N ARG A 190 -14.38 -14.51 3.72
CA ARG A 190 -15.37 -13.67 4.38
C ARG A 190 -16.72 -13.67 3.68
N ALA A 191 -16.74 -13.47 2.37
CA ALA A 191 -17.98 -13.49 1.61
C ALA A 191 -18.72 -14.83 1.76
N GLU A 192 -17.99 -15.94 1.80
CA GLU A 192 -18.57 -17.28 2.03
C GLU A 192 -19.19 -17.43 3.42
N LYS A 193 -18.60 -16.79 4.44
CA LYS A 193 -19.04 -16.86 5.84
C LYS A 193 -20.18 -15.87 6.16
N THR A 194 -20.12 -14.67 5.63
CA THR A 194 -20.97 -13.54 6.05
C THR A 194 -22.19 -13.37 5.15
N TYR A 195 -22.07 -13.65 3.85
CA TYR A 195 -23.17 -13.38 2.93
C TYR A 195 -24.21 -14.48 2.96
N THR A 196 -25.47 -14.06 3.03
CA THR A 196 -26.60 -14.99 3.18
C THR A 196 -27.36 -15.14 1.88
N THR A 197 -27.39 -14.09 1.04
CA THR A 197 -28.13 -14.11 -0.22
C THR A 197 -27.28 -14.61 -1.39
N VAL A 198 -27.96 -15.14 -2.41
CA VAL A 198 -27.31 -15.55 -3.67
C VAL A 198 -26.70 -14.33 -4.38
N ALA A 199 -27.38 -13.19 -4.36
CA ALA A 199 -26.93 -11.97 -5.03
C ALA A 199 -25.59 -11.45 -4.47
N GLU A 200 -25.45 -11.39 -3.14
CA GLU A 200 -24.21 -10.97 -2.48
C GLU A 200 -23.05 -11.93 -2.79
N LYS A 201 -23.31 -13.25 -2.75
CA LYS A 201 -22.30 -14.26 -3.08
C LYS A 201 -21.83 -14.17 -4.53
N GLU A 202 -22.75 -13.95 -5.47
CA GLU A 202 -22.40 -13.78 -6.88
C GLU A 202 -21.65 -12.45 -7.13
N ALA A 203 -22.01 -11.37 -6.42
CA ALA A 203 -21.27 -10.10 -6.49
C ALA A 203 -19.82 -10.24 -6.00
N ALA A 204 -19.59 -10.92 -4.86
CA ALA A 204 -18.24 -11.21 -4.37
C ALA A 204 -17.43 -12.10 -5.33
N LYS A 205 -18.05 -13.14 -5.89
CA LYS A 205 -17.40 -13.99 -6.90
C LYS A 205 -17.04 -13.21 -8.16
N LYS A 206 -17.93 -12.30 -8.61
CA LYS A 206 -17.67 -11.44 -9.77
C LYS A 206 -16.48 -10.54 -9.50
N ASP A 207 -16.45 -9.79 -8.39
CA ASP A 207 -15.31 -8.94 -8.07
C ASP A 207 -14.02 -9.75 -7.91
N HIS A 208 -14.05 -10.92 -7.25
CA HIS A 208 -12.86 -11.77 -7.17
C HIS A 208 -12.32 -12.13 -8.56
N LYS A 209 -13.20 -12.54 -9.49
CA LYS A 209 -12.82 -12.84 -10.88
C LYS A 209 -12.28 -11.62 -11.62
N ASP A 210 -12.91 -10.47 -11.46
CA ASP A 210 -12.48 -9.22 -12.10
C ASP A 210 -11.12 -8.78 -11.55
N ARG A 211 -10.88 -8.92 -10.25
CA ARG A 211 -9.58 -8.68 -9.60
C ARG A 211 -8.49 -9.62 -10.08
N LEU A 212 -8.81 -10.89 -10.34
CA LEU A 212 -7.84 -11.80 -10.93
C LEU A 212 -7.39 -11.38 -12.34
N LYS A 213 -8.26 -10.69 -13.11
CA LYS A 213 -7.87 -10.15 -14.43
C LYS A 213 -6.74 -9.12 -14.33
N PHE A 214 -6.60 -8.41 -13.21
CA PHE A 214 -5.47 -7.49 -12.99
C PHE A 214 -4.12 -8.20 -13.06
N PHE A 215 -4.04 -9.45 -12.60
CA PHE A 215 -2.78 -10.20 -12.67
C PHE A 215 -2.42 -10.62 -14.10
N ASN A 216 -3.41 -10.67 -14.99
CA ASN A 216 -3.22 -10.98 -16.41
C ASN A 216 -2.95 -9.70 -17.23
N ILE A 217 -3.64 -8.60 -16.93
CA ILE A 217 -3.53 -7.31 -17.64
C ILE A 217 -2.35 -6.47 -17.11
N GLY A 218 -2.25 -6.34 -15.80
CA GLY A 218 -1.21 -5.56 -15.11
C GLY A 218 0.20 -6.11 -15.32
N ASN A 219 0.35 -7.36 -15.77
CA ASN A 219 1.65 -7.95 -16.03
C ASN A 219 2.39 -7.31 -17.23
N LEU A 220 1.68 -6.67 -18.18
CA LEU A 220 2.32 -5.98 -19.30
C LEU A 220 2.56 -4.50 -19.00
N HIS A 221 1.57 -3.82 -18.42
CA HIS A 221 1.66 -2.39 -18.08
C HIS A 221 2.57 -2.12 -16.86
N ASN A 222 2.45 -2.90 -15.77
CA ASN A 222 3.34 -2.74 -14.62
C ASN A 222 4.76 -3.21 -14.95
N TYR A 223 4.93 -4.19 -15.85
CA TYR A 223 6.25 -4.58 -16.33
C TYR A 223 6.88 -3.51 -17.21
N ALA A 224 6.13 -2.88 -18.12
CA ALA A 224 6.59 -1.71 -18.86
C ALA A 224 6.97 -0.58 -17.88
N MET A 225 6.13 -0.26 -16.91
CA MET A 225 6.44 0.76 -15.90
C MET A 225 7.66 0.40 -15.04
N LEU A 226 7.88 -0.88 -14.69
CA LEU A 226 9.10 -1.33 -14.00
C LEU A 226 10.36 -1.23 -14.89
N LEU A 227 10.24 -1.52 -16.18
CA LEU A 227 11.33 -1.39 -17.16
C LEU A 227 11.66 0.08 -17.49
N PHE A 228 10.67 0.96 -17.47
CA PHE A 228 10.82 2.39 -17.79
C PHE A 228 11.02 3.28 -16.56
N ARG A 229 11.21 2.70 -15.37
CA ARG A 229 11.33 3.47 -14.13
C ARG A 229 12.67 4.19 -14.03
N ARG A 230 12.57 5.47 -13.62
CA ARG A 230 13.63 6.38 -13.21
C ARG A 230 14.50 5.74 -12.11
N ASP A 231 15.81 5.96 -12.19
CA ASP A 231 16.84 5.41 -11.29
C ASP A 231 16.50 5.46 -9.78
N GLU A 232 15.73 6.47 -9.35
CA GLU A 232 15.28 6.65 -7.97
C GLU A 232 14.43 5.49 -7.41
N THR A 233 13.64 4.80 -8.23
CA THR A 233 12.89 3.61 -7.74
C THR A 233 13.83 2.42 -7.58
N ILE A 234 14.72 2.19 -8.56
CA ILE A 234 15.66 1.06 -8.56
C ILE A 234 16.56 1.12 -7.32
N GLN A 235 17.00 2.32 -6.94
CA GLN A 235 17.77 2.55 -5.71
C GLN A 235 17.01 2.21 -4.41
N ARG A 236 15.68 2.38 -4.36
CA ARG A 236 14.87 2.14 -3.15
C ARG A 236 14.37 0.70 -2.99
N HIS A 237 14.14 0.01 -4.09
CA HIS A 237 13.53 -1.33 -4.11
C HIS A 237 14.52 -2.45 -4.48
N GLY A 238 15.77 -2.10 -4.79
CA GLY A 238 16.82 -3.03 -5.16
C GLY A 238 16.90 -3.28 -6.67
N PRO A 239 18.05 -3.74 -7.19
CA PRO A 239 18.32 -3.91 -8.62
C PRO A 239 17.61 -5.13 -9.25
N HIS A 240 16.89 -5.93 -8.46
CA HIS A 240 16.32 -7.18 -8.92
C HIS A 240 15.05 -6.93 -9.74
N LEU A 241 15.27 -6.64 -11.02
CA LEU A 241 14.37 -7.04 -12.09
C LEU A 241 13.92 -8.49 -11.83
N PRO A 242 12.62 -8.81 -11.94
CA PRO A 242 12.14 -10.16 -11.72
C PRO A 242 12.85 -11.12 -12.71
N GLN A 243 13.72 -12.00 -12.19
CA GLN A 243 14.41 -13.02 -12.99
C GLN A 243 13.41 -13.94 -13.73
N THR A 244 12.20 -14.06 -13.19
CA THR A 244 11.12 -14.90 -13.72
C THR A 244 10.43 -14.35 -14.96
N VAL A 245 10.78 -13.17 -15.47
CA VAL A 245 10.22 -12.69 -16.77
C VAL A 245 11.08 -13.10 -17.96
N ARG A 246 12.35 -13.49 -17.73
CA ARG A 246 13.21 -14.08 -18.77
C ARG A 246 13.10 -15.60 -18.88
N ALA A 247 12.70 -16.28 -17.81
CA ALA A 247 12.47 -17.72 -17.83
C ALA A 247 10.99 -18.01 -18.11
N LYS A 248 10.71 -18.84 -19.12
CA LYS A 248 9.39 -19.44 -19.35
C LYS A 248 8.77 -19.87 -18.01
N PRO A 249 7.44 -19.77 -17.83
CA PRO A 249 6.79 -20.13 -16.59
C PRO A 249 7.29 -21.52 -16.16
N LEU A 250 7.90 -21.58 -14.98
CA LEU A 250 8.27 -22.85 -14.36
C LEU A 250 6.98 -23.68 -14.31
N ARG A 251 6.94 -24.74 -15.11
CA ARG A 251 5.89 -25.76 -14.99
C ARG A 251 5.91 -26.19 -13.53
N ILE A 252 4.79 -25.96 -12.85
CA ILE A 252 4.54 -26.47 -11.51
C ILE A 252 4.52 -28.00 -11.66
N ASN A 253 5.66 -28.64 -11.43
CA ASN A 253 5.69 -30.07 -11.20
C ASN A 253 5.22 -30.29 -9.77
N ASN A 254 4.00 -30.79 -9.64
CA ASN A 254 3.52 -31.43 -8.43
C ASN A 254 4.44 -32.60 -8.11
N ALA A 255 5.41 -32.39 -7.23
CA ALA A 255 6.13 -33.46 -6.57
C ALA A 255 6.60 -32.98 -5.20
N ALA A 256 6.11 -33.65 -4.17
CA ALA A 256 6.52 -33.50 -2.79
C ALA A 256 8.05 -33.55 -2.66
N LEU A 257 8.67 -32.51 -2.12
CA LEU A 257 10.02 -32.59 -1.58
C LEU A 257 10.08 -31.79 -0.27
N GLY A 258 10.46 -32.51 0.78
CA GLY A 258 10.44 -32.08 2.16
C GLY A 258 11.33 -30.87 2.42
N TYR A 259 10.84 -30.01 3.31
CA TYR A 259 11.58 -28.92 3.92
C TYR A 259 12.75 -29.51 4.73
N GLN A 260 13.99 -29.30 4.27
CA GLN A 260 15.15 -29.25 5.16
C GLN A 260 15.65 -27.81 5.15
N ALA A 261 15.42 -27.12 6.27
CA ALA A 261 15.98 -25.81 6.53
C ALA A 261 17.46 -25.98 6.91
N SER A 262 18.35 -25.59 6.01
CA SER A 262 19.77 -25.43 6.34
C SER A 262 19.93 -24.15 7.15
N SER A 263 20.20 -24.29 8.44
CA SER A 263 20.57 -23.21 9.35
C SER A 263 21.83 -22.51 8.85
N VAL A 264 21.75 -21.21 8.59
CA VAL A 264 22.94 -20.36 8.42
C VAL A 264 23.13 -19.60 9.73
N GLN A 265 24.12 -20.05 10.52
CA GLN A 265 24.67 -19.30 11.64
C GLN A 265 25.55 -18.17 11.07
N TYR A 266 25.30 -16.93 11.47
CA TYR A 266 26.23 -15.83 11.27
C TYR A 266 27.11 -15.70 12.53
N GLY A 267 28.41 -15.89 12.34
CA GLY A 267 29.46 -15.33 13.20
C GLY A 267 29.92 -13.98 12.69
#